data_AF-A0A3D2CIR8-F1
#
_entry.id   AF-A0A3D2CIR8-F1
#
_cell.length_a   1.000
_cell.length_b   1.000
_cell.length_c   1.000
_cell.angle_alpha   90.00
_cell.angle_beta   90.00
_cell.angle_gamma   90.00
#
_symmetry.space_group_name_H-M   'P 1'
#
loop_
_entity.id
_entity.type
_entity.pdbx_description
1 polymer ?
#
loop_
_entity_poly.entity_id
_entity_poly.type
_entity_poly.pdbx_seq_one_letter_code
_entity_poly.pdbx_strand_id
1 'polypeptide(L)'
;MKKFVSIVLVAVLCFAFCVPALAASGTAEAAYTGQTSSEEVKITINGEVIHVYYVEIEFTSNPVFVYSSGSKWNPDTYQYEPNSAAEWAGDGSVKITNHSDLPVNYEVTSQNVVSTYGPLSIDVTGGTGTIEKCEVGTTYGSKNATATFKVSGTPTVSEITAQKLGEILVTITKTA
;
A
#
# COMPACT_ATOMS: atom_id res chain seq x y z
N MET A 1 31.17 -39.67 40.85
CA MET A 1 30.80 -39.61 42.28
C MET A 1 31.10 -38.19 42.79
N LYS A 2 30.15 -37.55 43.50
CA LYS A 2 30.27 -36.26 44.24
C LYS A 2 31.56 -36.25 45.10
N LYS A 3 32.22 -35.13 45.46
CA LYS A 3 31.83 -33.99 46.34
C LYS A 3 32.86 -32.85 46.13
N PHE A 4 32.51 -31.61 45.78
CA PHE A 4 32.15 -30.45 46.62
C PHE A 4 33.21 -29.90 47.63
N VAL A 5 33.62 -28.64 47.35
CA VAL A 5 33.68 -27.45 48.25
C VAL A 5 34.99 -27.11 48.99
N SER A 6 35.49 -25.88 48.72
CA SER A 6 35.91 -24.80 49.66
C SER A 6 37.14 -24.05 49.14
N ILE A 7 36.97 -22.88 48.53
CA ILE A 7 36.97 -21.53 49.13
C ILE A 7 38.38 -21.02 49.46
N VAL A 8 38.77 -20.07 48.60
CA VAL A 8 39.89 -19.14 48.64
C VAL A 8 39.72 -18.17 49.80
N LEU A 9 40.74 -18.00 50.65
CA LEU A 9 41.07 -16.70 51.25
C LEU A 9 42.43 -16.74 51.99
N VAL A 10 43.13 -15.60 51.92
CA VAL A 10 44.22 -15.15 52.82
C VAL A 10 45.62 -15.65 52.49
N ALA A 11 46.29 -14.91 51.57
CA ALA A 11 47.73 -14.76 51.60
C ALA A 11 48.07 -13.36 52.14
N VAL A 12 48.47 -13.36 53.40
CA VAL A 12 49.10 -12.27 54.15
C VAL A 12 50.40 -11.86 53.45
N LEU A 13 50.60 -10.56 53.20
CA LEU A 13 51.94 -10.00 53.04
C LEU A 13 52.12 -8.83 54.01
N CYS A 14 52.97 -9.05 55.01
CA CYS A 14 53.34 -8.12 56.06
C CYS A 14 54.60 -7.31 55.71
N PHE A 15 54.76 -6.20 56.46
CA PHE A 15 55.98 -5.42 56.74
C PHE A 15 56.51 -4.50 55.63
N ALA A 16 57.04 -3.30 55.90
CA ALA A 16 57.02 -2.35 57.01
C ALA A 16 57.86 -1.18 56.53
N PHE A 17 57.43 0.08 56.70
CA PHE A 17 58.37 1.19 56.92
C PHE A 17 57.66 2.30 57.69
N CYS A 18 58.24 2.58 58.87
CA CYS A 18 57.91 3.68 59.77
C CYS A 18 58.71 4.91 59.33
N VAL A 19 58.06 6.06 59.13
CA VAL A 19 58.71 7.39 59.08
C VAL A 19 57.77 8.42 59.74
N PRO A 20 58.29 9.39 60.53
CA PRO A 20 57.56 10.02 61.64
C PRO A 20 56.41 10.94 61.24
N ALA A 21 55.37 10.94 62.08
CA ALA A 21 54.33 11.93 62.14
C ALA A 21 54.91 13.32 62.44
N LEU A 22 55.02 14.16 61.41
CA LEU A 22 54.97 15.61 61.57
C LEU A 22 53.55 16.04 61.24
N ALA A 23 52.85 16.54 62.25
CA ALA A 23 51.57 17.21 62.10
C ALA A 23 51.76 18.45 61.21
N ALA A 24 51.52 18.29 59.92
CA ALA A 24 51.21 19.41 59.05
C ALA A 24 49.87 19.96 59.51
N SER A 25 49.87 21.24 59.90
CA SER A 25 48.69 22.03 60.23
C SER A 25 47.55 21.70 59.27
N GLY A 26 46.54 21.00 59.77
CA GLY A 26 45.34 20.68 58.99
C GLY A 26 44.70 21.98 58.55
N THR A 27 44.74 22.27 57.25
CA THR A 27 43.77 23.18 56.65
C THR A 27 42.41 22.56 56.88
N ALA A 28 41.51 23.33 57.50
CA ALA A 28 40.12 22.93 57.69
C ALA A 28 39.58 22.40 56.36
N GLU A 29 38.92 21.23 56.40
CA GLU A 29 38.17 20.70 55.27
C GLU A 29 37.27 21.83 54.76
N ALA A 30 37.51 22.33 53.55
CA ALA A 30 36.71 23.39 52.98
C ALA A 30 35.24 22.92 53.04
N ALA A 31 34.35 23.75 53.60
CA ALA A 31 32.96 23.39 53.80
C ALA A 31 32.37 22.86 52.49
N TYR A 32 32.05 21.56 52.45
CA TYR A 32 31.40 20.95 51.29
C TYR A 32 30.04 21.62 51.10
N THR A 33 29.92 22.45 50.07
CA THR A 33 28.69 23.19 49.74
C THR A 33 27.73 22.37 48.87
N GLY A 34 28.07 21.11 48.57
CA GLY A 34 27.34 20.23 47.68
C GLY A 34 28.06 19.98 46.35
N GLN A 35 27.58 18.99 45.59
CA GLN A 35 28.00 18.71 44.22
C GLN A 35 26.75 18.48 43.36
N THR A 36 26.73 19.09 42.18
CA THR A 36 25.73 18.80 41.14
C THR A 36 26.39 18.01 40.02
N SER A 37 25.69 16.98 39.55
CA SER A 37 26.08 16.18 38.39
C SER A 37 24.84 15.94 37.54
N SER A 38 25.04 15.74 36.25
CA SER A 38 23.98 15.50 35.27
C SER A 38 24.43 14.42 34.30
N GLU A 39 23.55 13.48 33.99
CA GLU A 39 23.69 12.54 32.89
C GLU A 39 22.51 12.71 31.92
N GLU A 40 22.72 12.36 30.65
CA GLU A 40 21.65 12.35 29.66
C GLU A 40 20.74 11.13 29.83
N VAL A 41 19.44 11.38 29.98
CA VAL A 41 18.43 10.32 29.91
C VAL A 41 18.14 9.99 28.45
N LYS A 42 18.62 8.84 27.98
CA LYS A 42 18.38 8.36 26.62
C LYS A 42 17.22 7.35 26.62
N ILE A 43 16.19 7.66 25.84
CA ILE A 43 15.04 6.77 25.62
C ILE A 43 15.17 6.20 24.21
N THR A 44 15.08 4.87 24.09
CA THR A 44 15.01 4.17 22.81
C THR A 44 13.68 3.43 22.75
N ILE A 45 12.80 3.84 21.83
CA ILE A 45 11.54 3.14 21.55
C ILE A 45 11.78 2.26 20.34
N ASN A 46 11.92 0.95 20.56
CA ASN A 46 11.94 -0.04 19.48
C ASN A 46 10.49 -0.44 19.19
N GLY A 47 9.81 0.36 18.37
CA GLY A 47 8.47 0.02 17.85
C GLY A 47 8.60 -0.89 16.64
N GLU A 48 8.24 -2.16 16.79
CA GLU A 48 8.04 -3.04 15.63
C GLU A 48 6.91 -2.45 14.77
N VAL A 49 7.21 -2.15 13.51
CA VAL A 49 6.25 -1.52 12.59
C VAL A 49 5.31 -2.59 12.07
N ILE A 50 4.01 -2.46 12.34
CA ILE A 50 2.98 -3.28 11.71
C ILE A 50 2.55 -2.59 10.41
N HIS A 51 2.89 -3.19 9.28
CA HIS A 51 2.48 -2.70 7.97
C HIS A 51 0.99 -2.96 7.71
N VAL A 52 0.27 -1.94 7.27
CA VAL A 52 -1.17 -2.01 6.97
C VAL A 52 -1.40 -1.68 5.51
N TYR A 53 -2.07 -2.58 4.80
CA TYR A 53 -2.46 -2.35 3.41
C TYR A 53 -3.84 -1.72 3.34
N TYR A 54 -3.92 -0.54 2.71
CA TYR A 54 -5.17 0.13 2.39
C TYR A 54 -5.09 0.68 0.96
N VAL A 55 -5.94 0.16 0.09
CA VAL A 55 -6.01 0.54 -1.33
C VAL A 55 -7.46 0.87 -1.66
N GLU A 56 -7.66 2.04 -2.24
CA GLU A 56 -8.96 2.53 -2.72
C GLU A 56 -9.05 2.35 -4.24
N ILE A 57 -10.20 1.88 -4.71
CA ILE A 57 -10.49 1.66 -6.13
C ILE A 57 -11.75 2.46 -6.47
N GLU A 58 -11.63 3.38 -7.42
CA GLU A 58 -12.71 4.26 -7.85
C GLU A 58 -12.92 4.13 -9.36
N PHE A 59 -14.15 3.82 -9.78
CA PHE A 59 -14.55 3.89 -11.18
C PHE A 59 -15.02 5.30 -11.49
N THR A 60 -14.14 6.08 -12.13
CA THR A 60 -14.35 7.51 -12.40
C THR A 60 -15.31 7.77 -13.56
N SER A 61 -15.59 6.76 -14.39
CA SER A 61 -16.64 6.81 -15.41
C SER A 61 -17.68 5.75 -15.12
N ASN A 62 -18.96 6.10 -15.24
CA ASN A 62 -20.05 5.14 -15.10
C ASN A 62 -19.92 4.09 -16.23
N PRO A 63 -19.71 2.79 -15.92
CA PRO A 63 -19.50 1.76 -16.94
C PRO A 63 -20.80 1.38 -17.68
N VAL A 64 -21.90 2.10 -17.43
CA VAL A 64 -23.17 1.93 -18.12
C VAL A 64 -23.23 2.87 -19.32
N PHE A 65 -23.12 2.30 -20.51
CA PHE A 65 -23.25 3.03 -21.77
C PHE A 65 -24.63 2.78 -22.39
N VAL A 66 -25.31 3.84 -22.84
CA VAL A 66 -26.61 3.75 -23.51
C VAL A 66 -26.40 3.96 -25.00
N TYR A 67 -26.78 2.94 -25.78
CA TYR A 67 -26.62 2.94 -27.23
C TYR A 67 -27.99 3.06 -27.91
N SER A 68 -28.08 3.91 -28.91
CA SER A 68 -29.23 3.96 -29.82
C SER A 68 -28.75 3.68 -31.23
N SER A 69 -29.12 2.51 -31.77
CA SER A 69 -28.76 2.13 -33.14
C SER A 69 -29.71 2.72 -34.19
N GLY A 70 -30.87 3.23 -33.75
CA GLY A 70 -32.06 3.33 -34.59
C GLY A 70 -32.55 1.94 -35.04
N SER A 71 -33.84 1.80 -35.31
CA SER A 71 -34.43 0.53 -35.75
C SER A 71 -35.13 0.69 -37.10
N LYS A 72 -34.83 -0.20 -38.05
CA LYS A 72 -35.50 -0.34 -39.34
C LYS A 72 -36.19 -1.69 -39.36
N TRP A 73 -37.49 -1.70 -39.64
CA TRP A 73 -38.23 -2.94 -39.82
C TRP A 73 -37.78 -3.67 -41.09
N ASN A 74 -37.36 -4.93 -40.96
CA ASN A 74 -37.11 -5.82 -42.09
C ASN A 74 -38.36 -6.70 -42.34
N PRO A 75 -39.09 -6.49 -43.45
CA PRO A 75 -40.31 -7.25 -43.76
C PRO A 75 -40.04 -8.70 -44.18
N ASP A 76 -38.81 -9.04 -44.58
CA ASP A 76 -38.46 -10.39 -45.03
C ASP A 76 -38.16 -11.34 -43.85
N THR A 77 -37.55 -10.80 -42.80
CA THR A 77 -37.20 -11.55 -41.59
C THR A 77 -38.17 -11.33 -40.43
N TYR A 78 -39.10 -10.37 -40.58
CA TYR A 78 -40.02 -9.91 -39.54
C TYR A 78 -39.31 -9.49 -38.25
N GLN A 79 -38.16 -8.82 -38.40
CA GLN A 79 -37.31 -8.36 -37.28
C GLN A 79 -36.93 -6.89 -37.47
N TYR A 80 -36.68 -6.19 -36.35
CA TYR A 80 -36.06 -4.86 -36.40
C TYR A 80 -34.54 -5.00 -36.53
N GLU A 81 -33.97 -4.36 -37.54
CA GLU A 81 -32.53 -4.31 -37.81
C GLU A 81 -31.97 -2.88 -37.61
N PRO A 82 -30.68 -2.74 -37.27
CA PRO A 82 -30.08 -1.42 -37.07
C PRO A 82 -30.23 -0.53 -38.32
N ASN A 83 -30.73 0.70 -38.15
CA ASN A 83 -30.96 1.64 -39.26
C ASN A 83 -29.68 2.40 -39.69
N SER A 84 -28.63 2.34 -38.88
CA SER A 84 -27.33 2.94 -39.12
C SER A 84 -26.21 1.95 -38.77
N ALA A 85 -24.97 2.24 -39.16
CA ALA A 85 -23.79 1.53 -38.64
C ALA A 85 -23.65 1.87 -37.16
N ALA A 86 -24.49 1.25 -36.33
CA ALA A 86 -24.46 1.42 -34.91
C ALA A 86 -23.14 0.84 -34.39
N GLU A 87 -22.51 1.56 -33.48
CA GLU A 87 -21.23 1.18 -32.90
C GLU A 87 -21.37 1.10 -31.38
N TRP A 88 -20.77 0.08 -30.78
CA TRP A 88 -20.43 0.15 -29.37
C TRP A 88 -19.32 1.18 -29.23
N ALA A 89 -19.54 2.18 -28.38
CA ALA A 89 -18.58 3.24 -28.13
C ALA A 89 -18.67 3.65 -26.66
N GLY A 90 -17.58 3.58 -25.93
CA GLY A 90 -17.57 3.97 -24.54
C GLY A 90 -16.16 4.13 -24.04
N ASP A 91 -15.91 5.18 -23.28
CA ASP A 91 -14.63 5.41 -22.65
C ASP A 91 -14.83 5.45 -21.14
N GLY A 92 -13.97 4.75 -20.43
CA GLY A 92 -14.00 4.71 -18.98
C GLY A 92 -12.62 4.69 -18.36
N SER A 93 -12.60 4.90 -17.05
CA SER A 93 -11.36 4.92 -16.28
C SER A 93 -11.58 4.34 -14.89
N VAL A 94 -10.52 3.76 -14.35
CA VAL A 94 -10.43 3.31 -12.98
C VAL A 94 -9.19 3.93 -12.35
N LYS A 95 -9.39 4.57 -11.21
CA LYS A 95 -8.33 5.15 -10.40
C LYS A 95 -8.09 4.24 -9.20
N ILE A 96 -6.82 3.92 -8.98
CA ILE A 96 -6.37 3.07 -7.89
C ILE A 96 -5.44 3.91 -7.03
N THR A 97 -5.73 4.01 -5.74
CA THR A 97 -4.97 4.84 -4.80
C THR A 97 -4.39 3.97 -3.69
N ASN A 98 -3.07 3.99 -3.53
CA ASN A 98 -2.39 3.30 -2.44
C ASN A 98 -2.25 4.25 -1.24
N HIS A 99 -2.73 3.81 -0.08
CA HIS A 99 -2.53 4.49 1.21
C HIS A 99 -1.59 3.71 2.14
N SER A 100 -1.04 2.59 1.66
CA SER A 100 -0.19 1.69 2.44
C SER A 100 1.22 2.23 2.56
N ASP A 101 1.92 1.85 3.63
CA ASP A 101 3.36 2.12 3.83
C ASP A 101 4.27 1.14 3.07
N LEU A 102 3.68 0.28 2.24
CA LEU A 102 4.33 -0.61 1.29
C LEU A 102 3.79 -0.42 -0.13
N PRO A 103 4.61 -0.67 -1.16
CA PRO A 103 4.15 -0.60 -2.54
C PRO A 103 3.16 -1.73 -2.85
N VAL A 104 2.28 -1.48 -3.81
CA VAL A 104 1.29 -2.46 -4.29
C VAL A 104 1.37 -2.62 -5.80
N ASN A 105 1.24 -3.85 -6.27
CA ASN A 105 1.08 -4.13 -7.68
C ASN A 105 -0.42 -4.14 -8.02
N TYR A 106 -0.76 -3.66 -9.20
CA TYR A 106 -2.12 -3.71 -9.70
C TYR A 106 -2.18 -4.28 -11.10
N GLU A 107 -3.30 -4.94 -11.39
CA GLU A 107 -3.68 -5.44 -12.69
C GLU A 107 -5.16 -5.13 -12.94
N VAL A 108 -5.46 -4.50 -14.07
CA VAL A 108 -6.80 -4.16 -14.55
C VAL A 108 -7.00 -4.88 -15.88
N THR A 109 -8.02 -5.71 -15.94
CA THR A 109 -8.34 -6.51 -17.11
C THR A 109 -9.82 -6.44 -17.43
N SER A 110 -10.16 -6.64 -18.70
CA SER A 110 -11.54 -6.91 -19.10
C SER A 110 -11.80 -8.42 -19.06
N GLN A 111 -12.97 -8.82 -18.59
CA GLN A 111 -13.38 -10.23 -18.54
C GLN A 111 -14.88 -10.37 -18.82
N ASN A 112 -15.31 -11.62 -19.04
CA ASN A 112 -16.71 -11.97 -19.27
C ASN A 112 -17.37 -11.17 -20.41
N VAL A 113 -16.60 -10.84 -21.46
CA VAL A 113 -17.08 -10.07 -22.62
C VAL A 113 -18.06 -10.92 -23.43
N VAL A 114 -19.26 -10.40 -23.65
CA VAL A 114 -20.36 -11.10 -24.32
C VAL A 114 -20.48 -10.63 -25.77
N SER A 115 -20.41 -11.57 -26.71
CA SER A 115 -20.54 -11.30 -28.16
C SER A 115 -21.91 -11.67 -28.74
N THR A 116 -22.86 -12.10 -27.90
CA THR A 116 -24.21 -12.53 -28.32
C THR A 116 -24.98 -11.46 -29.09
N TYR A 117 -24.68 -10.18 -28.85
CA TYR A 117 -25.35 -9.04 -29.46
C TYR A 117 -24.50 -8.35 -30.54
N GLY A 118 -23.45 -9.02 -31.01
CA GLY A 118 -22.50 -8.52 -32.00
C GLY A 118 -21.06 -8.45 -31.48
N PRO A 119 -20.08 -8.22 -32.36
CA PRO A 119 -18.69 -8.00 -31.96
C PRO A 119 -18.56 -6.91 -30.91
N LEU A 120 -17.88 -7.20 -29.81
CA LEU A 120 -17.62 -6.29 -28.71
C LEU A 120 -16.18 -6.50 -28.22
N SER A 121 -15.44 -5.41 -28.08
CA SER A 121 -14.11 -5.37 -27.47
C SER A 121 -14.09 -4.38 -26.32
N ILE A 122 -13.33 -4.71 -25.28
CA ILE A 122 -13.05 -3.82 -24.15
C ILE A 122 -11.53 -3.81 -23.96
N ASP A 123 -10.90 -2.77 -24.50
CA ASP A 123 -9.45 -2.62 -24.53
C ASP A 123 -8.99 -1.81 -23.32
N VAL A 124 -8.17 -2.41 -22.45
CA VAL A 124 -7.62 -1.75 -21.27
C VAL A 124 -6.22 -1.21 -21.57
N THR A 125 -5.98 0.06 -21.23
CA THR A 125 -4.67 0.72 -21.34
C THR A 125 -4.16 1.11 -19.95
N GLY A 126 -2.86 0.93 -19.71
CA GLY A 126 -2.26 1.20 -18.39
C GLY A 126 -2.70 0.23 -17.31
N GLY A 127 -3.19 -0.96 -17.70
CA GLY A 127 -3.83 -1.92 -16.80
C GLY A 127 -2.90 -2.55 -15.77
N THR A 128 -1.60 -2.57 -16.00
CA THR A 128 -0.65 -3.19 -15.06
C THR A 128 0.38 -2.17 -14.56
N GLY A 129 0.75 -2.27 -13.28
CA GLY A 129 1.83 -1.46 -12.75
C GLY A 129 2.05 -1.64 -11.25
N THR A 130 2.86 -0.76 -10.68
CA THR A 130 3.15 -0.69 -9.25
C THR A 130 2.88 0.73 -8.77
N ILE A 131 2.15 0.86 -7.67
CA ILE A 131 1.96 2.14 -6.98
C ILE A 131 2.90 2.16 -5.78
N GLU A 132 3.72 3.20 -5.70
CA GLU A 132 4.66 3.40 -4.60
C GLU A 132 3.97 3.44 -3.23
N LYS A 133 4.75 3.18 -2.18
CA LYS A 133 4.31 3.36 -0.79
C LYS A 133 4.05 4.82 -0.44
N CYS A 134 3.26 5.03 0.60
CA CYS A 134 3.19 6.29 1.33
C CYS A 134 4.34 6.39 2.35
N GLU A 135 4.89 7.58 2.48
CA GLU A 135 5.86 7.96 3.50
C GLU A 135 5.25 9.01 4.45
N VAL A 136 5.88 9.22 5.60
CA VAL A 136 5.44 10.26 6.55
C VAL A 136 5.42 11.62 5.84
N GLY A 137 4.28 12.31 5.91
CA GLY A 137 4.07 13.58 5.23
C GLY A 137 3.62 13.47 3.77
N THR A 138 3.40 12.26 3.24
CA THR A 138 2.78 12.08 1.92
C THR A 138 1.38 12.68 1.90
N THR A 139 1.10 13.53 0.90
CA THR A 139 -0.24 14.10 0.69
C THR A 139 -1.25 12.98 0.45
N TYR A 140 -2.38 13.02 1.15
CA TYR A 140 -3.46 12.03 1.01
C TYR A 140 -3.89 11.89 -0.46
N GLY A 141 -3.96 10.65 -0.94
CA GLY A 141 -4.40 10.32 -2.30
C GLY A 141 -3.38 10.61 -3.41
N SER A 142 -2.16 11.05 -3.08
CA SER A 142 -1.13 11.39 -4.09
C SER A 142 -0.46 10.16 -4.74
N LYS A 143 -0.45 9.02 -4.06
CA LYS A 143 0.08 7.75 -4.59
C LYS A 143 -1.04 7.00 -5.29
N ASN A 144 -1.19 7.22 -6.59
CA ASN A 144 -2.24 6.62 -7.39
C ASN A 144 -1.76 6.25 -8.81
N ALA A 145 -2.53 5.37 -9.45
CA ALA A 145 -2.43 5.08 -10.86
C ALA A 145 -3.83 5.08 -11.48
N THR A 146 -3.89 5.35 -12.78
CA THR A 146 -5.14 5.35 -13.53
C THR A 146 -4.99 4.41 -14.72
N ALA A 147 -5.90 3.45 -14.84
CA ALA A 147 -6.09 2.67 -16.05
C ALA A 147 -7.33 3.18 -16.79
N THR A 148 -7.27 3.18 -18.12
CA THR A 148 -8.41 3.52 -18.97
C THR A 148 -8.90 2.30 -19.73
N PHE A 149 -10.17 2.28 -20.08
CA PHE A 149 -10.73 1.23 -20.92
C PHE A 149 -11.62 1.82 -22.00
N LYS A 150 -11.55 1.23 -23.18
CA LYS A 150 -12.34 1.63 -24.34
C LYS A 150 -13.20 0.47 -24.82
N VAL A 151 -14.49 0.72 -24.92
CA VAL A 151 -15.48 -0.19 -25.49
C VAL A 151 -15.63 0.13 -26.97
N SER A 152 -15.50 -0.89 -27.82
CA SER A 152 -15.66 -0.78 -29.27
C SER A 152 -16.36 -1.99 -29.89
N GLY A 153 -16.94 -1.81 -31.07
CA GLY A 153 -17.52 -2.91 -31.86
C GLY A 153 -18.83 -2.53 -32.53
N THR A 154 -19.61 -3.51 -32.95
CA THR A 154 -20.80 -3.30 -33.79
C THR A 154 -21.96 -4.19 -33.30
N PRO A 155 -23.06 -3.63 -32.77
CA PRO A 155 -24.26 -4.39 -32.47
C PRO A 155 -24.87 -5.08 -33.70
N THR A 156 -25.42 -6.27 -33.51
CA THR A 156 -26.27 -6.97 -34.49
C THR A 156 -27.76 -6.87 -34.17
N VAL A 157 -28.11 -6.24 -33.06
CA VAL A 157 -29.48 -6.11 -32.54
C VAL A 157 -29.85 -4.63 -32.41
N SER A 158 -31.13 -4.33 -32.60
CA SER A 158 -31.64 -2.96 -32.66
C SER A 158 -32.21 -2.46 -31.33
N GLU A 159 -32.53 -3.38 -30.43
CA GLU A 159 -33.02 -3.09 -29.10
C GLU A 159 -32.60 -4.22 -28.15
N ILE A 160 -31.94 -3.85 -27.06
CA ILE A 160 -31.70 -4.71 -25.90
C ILE A 160 -31.98 -3.91 -24.64
N THR A 161 -32.66 -4.49 -23.67
CA THR A 161 -32.74 -3.93 -22.32
C THR A 161 -31.36 -3.98 -21.67
N ALA A 162 -31.12 -3.27 -20.57
CA ALA A 162 -29.82 -3.24 -19.89
C ALA A 162 -29.29 -4.66 -19.62
N GLN A 163 -28.30 -5.09 -20.40
CA GLN A 163 -27.61 -6.37 -20.27
C GLN A 163 -26.17 -6.12 -19.81
N LYS A 164 -25.64 -7.07 -19.07
CA LYS A 164 -24.22 -7.09 -18.72
C LYS A 164 -23.44 -7.61 -19.94
N LEU A 165 -22.60 -6.75 -20.51
CA LEU A 165 -21.85 -7.07 -21.74
C LEU A 165 -20.35 -7.37 -21.47
N GLY A 166 -19.88 -7.09 -20.26
CA GLY A 166 -18.51 -7.34 -19.83
C GLY A 166 -18.27 -6.82 -18.42
N GLU A 167 -17.07 -7.03 -17.92
CA GLU A 167 -16.61 -6.58 -16.61
C GLU A 167 -15.20 -6.02 -16.70
N ILE A 168 -14.90 -5.01 -15.88
CA ILE A 168 -13.54 -4.59 -15.58
C ILE A 168 -13.19 -5.16 -14.20
N LEU A 169 -12.19 -6.03 -14.16
CA LEU A 169 -11.64 -6.58 -12.92
C LEU A 169 -10.39 -5.80 -12.52
N VAL A 170 -10.31 -5.42 -11.24
CA VAL A 170 -9.09 -4.86 -10.65
C VAL A 170 -8.56 -5.84 -9.62
N THR A 171 -7.31 -6.26 -9.80
CA THR A 171 -6.59 -7.15 -8.90
C THR A 171 -5.43 -6.40 -8.26
N ILE A 172 -5.35 -6.44 -6.94
CA ILE A 172 -4.25 -5.83 -6.16
C ILE A 172 -3.44 -6.94 -5.50
N THR A 173 -2.13 -6.88 -5.66
CA THR A 173 -1.19 -7.85 -5.04
C THR A 173 -0.08 -7.12 -4.30
N LYS A 174 0.50 -7.80 -3.31
CA LYS A 174 1.68 -7.30 -2.60
C LYS A 174 2.88 -7.35 -3.53
N THR A 175 3.76 -6.35 -3.42
CA THR A 175 5.10 -6.46 -3.98
C THR A 175 5.90 -7.50 -3.19
N ALA A 176 6.65 -8.34 -3.89
CA ALA A 176 7.51 -9.36 -3.30
C ALA A 176 8.78 -8.76 -2.70
#